data_AF-A0A1H6FER9-F1
#
_entry.id   AF-A0A1H6FER9-F1
#
_cell.length_a   1.000
_cell.length_b   1.000
_cell.length_c   1.000
_cell.angle_alpha   90.00
_cell.angle_beta   90.00
_cell.angle_gamma   90.00
#
_symmetry.space_group_name_H-M   'P 1'
#
loop_
_entity.id
_entity.type
_entity.pdbx_description
1 polymer ?
#
loop_
_entity_poly.entity_id
_entity_poly.type
_entity_poly.pdbx_seq_one_letter_code
_entity_poly.pdbx_strand_id
1 'polypeptide(L)'
;MQLDKIRAIVRPRAPWEAIDLGLVLIQHDALKLYRFWLLLFLPSGLLVYFFLAQWPYLAALVVWLLKPLWDILLLHFFSHALFGEYPAILPSLRAFIHAIFKKGLWLGVFLLRLSLSRSFRLPIWQLENLGFRLRHKRQRLLLKNQMGIARSLSIACFLFEWVIYGSLILLFLFFLPESADYWADEILSASVHDEYADTWAYWLLASFNLLAIAVIEPLYIAGGFSLYLNRRTHLEAWDIELRFRHMGKRLQADIQAP
;
A
#
# COMPACT_ATOMS: atom_id res chain seq x y z
N MET A 1 1.56 -20.73 -7.82
CA MET A 1 2.40 -19.55 -8.13
C MET A 1 3.54 -20.04 -8.99
N GLN A 2 3.66 -19.60 -10.25
CA GLN A 2 4.74 -20.04 -11.15
C GLN A 2 6.03 -19.29 -10.77
N LEU A 3 6.82 -19.85 -9.84
CA LEU A 3 8.03 -19.21 -9.31
C LEU A 3 9.07 -18.89 -10.40
N ASP A 4 9.11 -19.69 -11.46
CA ASP A 4 10.01 -19.56 -12.61
C ASP A 4 9.85 -18.23 -13.39
N LYS A 5 8.75 -17.48 -13.19
CA LYS A 5 8.47 -16.20 -13.86
C LYS A 5 8.66 -14.97 -12.97
N ILE A 6 9.12 -15.15 -11.73
CA ILE A 6 9.32 -14.01 -10.81
C ILE A 6 10.50 -13.18 -11.31
N ARG A 7 10.26 -11.88 -11.57
CA ARG A 7 11.33 -10.95 -12.01
C ARG A 7 12.31 -10.57 -10.90
N ALA A 8 11.88 -10.68 -9.64
CA ALA A 8 12.73 -10.42 -8.49
C ALA A 8 13.59 -11.64 -8.13
N ILE A 9 14.88 -11.43 -7.88
CA ILE A 9 15.76 -12.49 -7.37
C ILE A 9 15.22 -12.94 -6.00
N VAL A 10 14.74 -14.19 -5.95
CA VAL A 10 14.29 -14.84 -4.73
C VAL A 10 15.53 -15.29 -3.96
N ARG A 11 15.94 -14.46 -2.98
CA ARG A 11 16.98 -14.78 -2.00
C ARG A 11 16.46 -14.47 -0.60
N PRO A 12 16.85 -15.24 0.42
CA PRO A 12 16.62 -14.88 1.81
C PRO A 12 17.36 -13.57 2.11
N ARG A 13 16.63 -12.56 2.60
CA ARG A 13 17.16 -11.23 2.93
C ARG A 13 17.01 -10.94 4.42
N ALA A 14 17.82 -10.00 4.92
CA ALA A 14 17.51 -9.35 6.18
C ALA A 14 16.17 -8.59 6.06
N PRO A 15 15.40 -8.40 7.14
CA PRO A 15 14.07 -7.79 7.02
C PRO A 15 14.09 -6.35 6.50
N TRP A 16 15.07 -5.54 6.88
CA TRP A 16 15.23 -4.16 6.37
C TRP A 16 15.57 -4.15 4.88
N GLU A 17 16.50 -5.02 4.46
CA GLU A 17 16.83 -5.23 3.04
C GLU A 17 15.63 -5.72 2.23
N ALA A 18 14.70 -6.46 2.85
CA ALA A 18 13.45 -6.82 2.21
C ALA A 18 12.54 -5.60 2.00
N ILE A 19 12.48 -4.65 2.94
CA ILE A 19 11.72 -3.40 2.72
C ILE A 19 12.31 -2.61 1.56
N ASP A 20 13.65 -2.55 1.45
CA ASP A 20 14.33 -1.88 0.32
C ASP A 20 13.97 -2.50 -1.02
N LEU A 21 13.78 -3.83 -1.08
CA LEU A 21 13.24 -4.49 -2.29
C LEU A 21 11.86 -3.93 -2.67
N GLY A 22 11.03 -3.58 -1.69
CA GLY A 22 9.75 -2.90 -1.93
C GLY A 22 9.92 -1.57 -2.66
N LEU A 23 10.95 -0.79 -2.30
CA LEU A 23 11.27 0.47 -2.99
C LEU A 23 11.72 0.21 -4.43
N VAL A 24 12.54 -0.82 -4.66
CA VAL A 24 12.98 -1.20 -6.01
C VAL A 24 11.79 -1.62 -6.89
N LEU A 25 10.81 -2.33 -6.34
CA LEU A 25 9.57 -2.68 -7.06
C LEU A 25 8.78 -1.43 -7.49
N ILE A 26 8.76 -0.40 -6.65
CA ILE A 26 8.13 0.88 -6.99
C ILE A 26 8.93 1.59 -8.07
N GLN A 27 10.25 1.71 -7.93
CA GLN A 27 11.11 2.44 -8.86
C GLN A 27 11.06 1.84 -10.27
N HIS A 28 11.09 0.52 -10.40
CA HIS A 28 11.10 -0.17 -11.69
C HIS A 28 9.81 0.09 -12.50
N ASP A 29 8.65 0.15 -11.84
CA ASP A 29 7.34 0.32 -12.48
C ASP A 29 6.60 1.60 -12.04
N ALA A 30 7.36 2.63 -11.63
CA ALA A 30 6.83 3.84 -10.99
C ALA A 30 5.74 4.52 -11.82
N LEU A 31 6.00 4.74 -13.11
CA LEU A 31 5.04 5.41 -13.99
C LEU A 31 3.72 4.64 -14.11
N LYS A 32 3.79 3.31 -14.25
CA LYS A 32 2.60 2.45 -14.38
C LYS A 32 1.84 2.38 -13.06
N LEU A 33 2.58 2.25 -11.95
CA LEU A 33 2.04 2.23 -10.60
C LEU A 33 1.31 3.53 -10.29
N TYR A 34 1.97 4.68 -10.40
CA TYR A 34 1.36 5.96 -10.05
C TYR A 34 0.21 6.34 -10.98
N ARG A 35 0.26 5.99 -12.27
CA ARG A 35 -0.92 6.13 -13.16
C ARG A 35 -2.10 5.29 -12.66
N PHE A 36 -1.88 4.02 -12.38
CA PHE A 36 -2.93 3.12 -11.87
C PHE A 36 -3.47 3.59 -10.52
N TRP A 37 -2.57 3.96 -9.62
CA TRP A 37 -2.85 4.37 -8.25
C TRP A 37 -3.60 5.69 -8.20
N LEU A 38 -3.08 6.75 -8.83
CA LEU A 38 -3.68 8.09 -8.78
C LEU A 38 -5.04 8.12 -9.48
N LEU A 39 -5.22 7.41 -10.60
CA LEU A 39 -6.50 7.34 -11.31
C LEU A 39 -7.62 6.67 -10.50
N LEU A 40 -7.28 5.83 -9.52
CA LEU A 40 -8.25 5.18 -8.65
C LEU A 40 -8.41 5.95 -7.33
N PHE A 41 -7.30 6.31 -6.71
CA PHE A 41 -7.25 6.93 -5.40
C PHE A 41 -7.80 8.36 -5.42
N LEU A 42 -7.26 9.25 -6.27
CA LEU A 42 -7.62 10.67 -6.27
C LEU A 42 -9.11 10.92 -6.49
N PRO A 43 -9.79 10.36 -7.53
CA PRO A 43 -11.20 10.61 -7.70
C PRO A 43 -12.03 10.05 -6.53
N SER A 44 -11.66 8.88 -6.00
CA SER A 44 -12.38 8.32 -4.85
C SER A 44 -12.19 9.14 -3.57
N GLY A 45 -10.98 9.67 -3.31
CA GLY A 45 -10.69 10.52 -2.17
C GLY A 45 -11.36 11.89 -2.28
N LEU A 46 -11.30 12.51 -3.46
CA LEU A 46 -11.99 13.78 -3.75
C LEU A 46 -13.51 13.65 -3.60
N LEU A 47 -14.11 12.54 -4.03
CA LEU A 47 -15.53 12.29 -3.83
C LEU A 47 -15.89 12.25 -2.33
N VAL A 48 -15.05 11.64 -1.48
CA VAL A 48 -15.28 11.63 -0.03
C VAL A 48 -15.24 13.04 0.54
N TYR A 49 -14.22 13.85 0.20
CA TYR A 49 -14.15 15.25 0.61
C TYR A 49 -15.28 16.11 0.03
N PHE A 50 -15.79 15.78 -1.15
CA PHE A 50 -16.93 16.47 -1.76
C PHE A 50 -18.24 16.18 -1.03
N PHE A 51 -18.56 14.90 -0.77
CA PHE A 51 -19.79 14.53 -0.08
C PHE A 51 -19.81 14.90 1.40
N LEU A 52 -18.63 15.02 2.02
CA LEU A 52 -18.46 15.35 3.42
C LEU A 52 -17.86 16.75 3.60
N ALA A 53 -18.04 17.65 2.63
CA ALA A 53 -17.48 19.00 2.66
C ALA A 53 -17.87 19.77 3.92
N GLN A 54 -19.11 19.60 4.36
CA GLN A 54 -19.63 20.23 5.57
C GLN A 54 -18.87 19.80 6.84
N TRP A 55 -18.29 18.60 6.85
CA TRP A 55 -17.74 17.96 8.05
C TRP A 55 -16.28 17.55 7.76
N PRO A 56 -15.34 18.52 7.70
CA PRO A 56 -13.97 18.29 7.23
C PRO A 56 -13.23 17.20 8.01
N TYR A 57 -13.44 17.14 9.32
CA TYR A 57 -12.87 16.07 10.15
C TYR A 57 -13.47 14.71 9.86
N LEU A 58 -14.78 14.64 9.61
CA LEU A 58 -15.42 13.40 9.22
C LEU A 58 -14.92 12.96 7.83
N ALA A 59 -14.74 13.89 6.90
CA ALA A 59 -14.17 13.61 5.59
C ALA A 59 -12.76 12.99 5.71
N ALA A 60 -11.87 13.66 6.46
CA ALA A 60 -10.52 13.16 6.73
C ALA A 60 -10.55 11.81 7.47
N LEU A 61 -11.45 11.62 8.42
CA LEU A 61 -11.63 10.36 9.15
C LEU A 61 -12.12 9.24 8.23
N VAL A 62 -13.04 9.52 7.30
CA VAL A 62 -13.54 8.55 6.32
C VAL A 62 -12.45 8.21 5.32
N VAL A 63 -11.73 9.19 4.78
CA VAL A 63 -10.54 8.95 3.93
C VAL A 63 -9.53 8.10 4.67
N TRP A 64 -9.22 8.47 5.92
CA TRP A 64 -8.37 7.69 6.80
C TRP A 64 -8.92 6.26 6.88
N LEU A 65 -10.19 6.05 7.25
CA LEU A 65 -10.83 4.74 7.41
C LEU A 65 -10.81 3.88 6.14
N LEU A 66 -10.93 4.48 4.96
CA LEU A 66 -10.95 3.81 3.66
C LEU A 66 -9.57 3.36 3.17
N LYS A 67 -8.46 3.86 3.74
CA LYS A 67 -7.09 3.43 3.36
C LYS A 67 -6.90 1.92 3.16
N PRO A 68 -7.29 1.06 4.11
CA PRO A 68 -7.16 -0.39 3.96
C PRO A 68 -7.85 -0.98 2.72
N LEU A 69 -8.84 -0.32 2.13
CA LEU A 69 -9.47 -0.74 0.88
C LEU A 69 -8.57 -0.41 -0.31
N TRP A 70 -8.00 0.78 -0.34
CA TRP A 70 -7.04 1.19 -1.37
C TRP A 70 -5.78 0.32 -1.36
N ASP A 71 -5.35 -0.15 -0.20
CA ASP A 71 -4.24 -1.10 -0.07
C ASP A 71 -4.45 -2.38 -0.90
N ILE A 72 -5.69 -2.86 -1.01
CA ILE A 72 -6.05 -4.08 -1.76
C ILE A 72 -5.72 -3.88 -3.26
N LEU A 73 -5.93 -2.67 -3.77
CA LEU A 73 -5.64 -2.30 -5.16
C LEU A 73 -4.14 -2.21 -5.39
N LEU A 74 -3.40 -1.56 -4.48
CA LEU A 74 -1.94 -1.49 -4.54
C LEU A 74 -1.31 -2.88 -4.48
N LEU A 75 -1.76 -3.73 -3.56
CA LEU A 75 -1.27 -5.09 -3.45
C LEU A 75 -1.64 -5.94 -4.67
N HIS A 76 -2.83 -5.72 -5.26
CA HIS A 76 -3.19 -6.38 -6.51
C HIS A 76 -2.21 -5.99 -7.62
N PHE A 77 -1.87 -4.70 -7.76
CA PHE A 77 -0.85 -4.23 -8.70
C PHE A 77 0.51 -4.88 -8.45
N PHE A 78 1.05 -4.81 -7.22
CA PHE A 78 2.36 -5.36 -6.90
C PHE A 78 2.45 -6.88 -7.10
N SER A 79 1.38 -7.61 -6.79
CA SER A 79 1.36 -9.07 -6.96
C SER A 79 1.40 -9.51 -8.42
N HIS A 80 0.89 -8.71 -9.37
CA HIS A 80 0.98 -8.98 -10.81
C HIS A 80 2.27 -8.41 -11.41
N ALA A 81 2.67 -7.21 -10.99
CA ALA A 81 3.91 -6.56 -11.43
C ALA A 81 5.15 -7.43 -11.15
N LEU A 82 5.13 -8.20 -10.05
CA LEU A 82 6.18 -9.18 -9.72
C LEU A 82 6.41 -10.24 -10.83
N PHE A 83 5.37 -10.57 -11.60
CA PHE A 83 5.42 -11.50 -12.73
C PHE A 83 5.52 -10.79 -14.08
N GLY A 84 5.64 -9.46 -14.08
CA GLY A 84 5.68 -8.66 -15.31
C GLY A 84 4.33 -8.45 -15.98
N GLU A 85 3.24 -8.76 -15.29
CA GLU A 85 1.88 -8.51 -15.75
C GLU A 85 1.38 -7.19 -15.17
N TYR A 86 0.87 -6.29 -16.01
CA TYR A 86 0.38 -4.98 -15.57
C TYR A 86 -1.13 -4.95 -15.69
N PRO A 87 -1.86 -4.97 -14.55
CA PRO A 87 -3.30 -5.12 -14.60
C PRO A 87 -3.95 -3.81 -15.06
N ALA A 88 -4.93 -3.92 -15.96
CA ALA A 88 -5.73 -2.78 -16.39
C ALA A 88 -6.74 -2.37 -15.31
N ILE A 89 -7.09 -1.08 -15.28
CA ILE A 89 -7.90 -0.46 -14.21
C ILE A 89 -9.27 -1.15 -14.05
N LEU A 90 -10.01 -1.35 -15.15
CA LEU A 90 -11.36 -1.93 -15.12
C LEU A 90 -11.37 -3.39 -14.62
N PRO A 91 -10.53 -4.30 -15.15
CA PRO A 91 -10.38 -5.65 -14.58
C PRO A 91 -9.99 -5.65 -13.11
N SER A 92 -9.08 -4.75 -12.68
CA SER A 92 -8.68 -4.64 -11.28
C SER A 92 -9.81 -4.22 -10.38
N LEU A 93 -10.68 -3.30 -10.81
CA LEU A 93 -11.88 -2.91 -10.05
C LEU A 93 -12.85 -4.08 -9.89
N ARG A 94 -13.06 -4.89 -10.94
CA ARG A 94 -13.89 -6.10 -10.84
C ARG A 94 -13.28 -7.13 -9.89
N ALA A 95 -11.96 -7.35 -9.98
CA ALA A 95 -11.23 -8.24 -9.10
C ALA A 95 -11.27 -7.75 -7.65
N PHE A 96 -11.19 -6.44 -7.44
CA PHE A 96 -11.35 -5.78 -6.16
C PHE A 96 -12.74 -6.03 -5.60
N ILE A 97 -13.81 -5.64 -6.30
CA ILE A 97 -15.21 -5.87 -5.89
C ILE A 97 -15.44 -7.34 -5.54
N HIS A 98 -14.96 -8.27 -6.36
CA HIS A 98 -15.03 -9.70 -6.07
C HIS A 98 -14.27 -10.07 -4.80
N ALA A 99 -13.04 -9.58 -4.63
CA ALA A 99 -12.22 -9.83 -3.45
C ALA A 99 -12.90 -9.30 -2.18
N ILE A 100 -13.50 -8.11 -2.21
CA ILE A 100 -14.20 -7.62 -1.04
C ILE A 100 -15.46 -8.48 -0.81
N PHE A 101 -16.45 -8.49 -1.73
CA PHE A 101 -17.77 -9.14 -1.52
C PHE A 101 -17.70 -10.66 -1.36
N LYS A 102 -16.97 -11.37 -2.22
CA LYS A 102 -16.98 -12.84 -2.22
C LYS A 102 -16.01 -13.46 -1.23
N LYS A 103 -14.88 -12.79 -0.93
CA LYS A 103 -13.90 -13.31 0.05
C LYS A 103 -14.09 -12.75 1.47
N GLY A 104 -15.11 -11.91 1.68
CA GLY A 104 -15.43 -11.33 2.98
C GLY A 104 -14.31 -10.44 3.53
N LEU A 105 -13.52 -9.81 2.65
CA LEU A 105 -12.37 -9.03 3.07
C LEU A 105 -12.77 -7.75 3.83
N TRP A 106 -14.00 -7.22 3.66
CA TRP A 106 -14.49 -6.01 4.35
C TRP A 106 -14.23 -6.06 5.86
N LEU A 107 -14.70 -7.11 6.55
CA LEU A 107 -14.53 -7.24 8.00
C LEU A 107 -13.05 -7.39 8.37
N GLY A 108 -12.28 -8.11 7.56
CA GLY A 108 -10.84 -8.26 7.77
C GLY A 108 -10.11 -6.92 7.63
N VAL A 109 -10.51 -6.10 6.67
CA VAL A 109 -9.92 -4.81 6.31
C VAL A 109 -10.19 -3.74 7.38
N PHE A 110 -11.40 -3.72 7.96
CA PHE A 110 -11.69 -2.90 9.15
C PHE A 110 -10.89 -3.35 10.38
N LEU A 111 -10.81 -4.65 10.66
CA LEU A 111 -10.02 -5.17 11.79
C LEU A 111 -8.51 -5.00 11.60
N LEU A 112 -8.05 -5.01 10.35
CA LEU A 112 -6.66 -4.76 9.99
C LEU A 112 -6.25 -3.30 10.20
N ARG A 113 -7.19 -2.35 10.29
CA ARG A 113 -6.87 -0.95 10.59
C ARG A 113 -6.13 -0.81 11.92
N LEU A 114 -6.64 -1.45 12.97
CA LEU A 114 -6.05 -1.37 14.32
C LEU A 114 -4.70 -2.12 14.44
N SER A 115 -4.26 -2.78 13.37
CA SER A 115 -3.02 -3.54 13.35
C SER A 115 -1.90 -2.74 12.69
N LEU A 116 -0.88 -2.38 13.48
CA LEU A 116 0.45 -1.88 13.04
C LEU A 116 1.28 -2.93 12.26
N SER A 117 0.65 -3.91 11.65
CA SER A 117 1.30 -4.90 10.77
C SER A 117 0.42 -5.21 9.56
N ARG A 118 -0.47 -4.27 9.21
CA ARG A 118 -1.49 -4.43 8.18
C ARG A 118 -0.88 -4.71 6.82
N SER A 119 0.12 -3.95 6.40
CA SER A 119 0.77 -4.14 5.09
C SER A 119 1.36 -5.54 4.92
N PHE A 120 1.91 -6.13 5.98
CA PHE A 120 2.41 -7.52 5.97
C PHE A 120 1.29 -8.56 5.97
N ARG A 121 0.20 -8.32 6.70
CA ARG A 121 -0.91 -9.28 6.82
C ARG A 121 -1.74 -9.35 5.55
N LEU A 122 -1.90 -8.22 4.86
CA LEU A 122 -2.78 -8.09 3.71
C LEU A 122 -2.50 -9.12 2.59
N PRO A 123 -1.23 -9.40 2.19
CA PRO A 123 -0.90 -10.49 1.28
C PRO A 123 -1.49 -11.85 1.66
N ILE A 124 -1.49 -12.18 2.96
CA ILE A 124 -2.02 -13.46 3.46
C ILE A 124 -3.55 -13.51 3.30
N TRP A 125 -4.23 -12.37 3.50
CA TRP A 125 -5.68 -12.27 3.31
C TRP A 125 -6.07 -12.35 1.83
N GLN A 126 -5.34 -11.66 0.96
CA GLN A 126 -5.73 -11.48 -0.45
C GLN A 126 -5.23 -12.59 -1.38
N LEU A 127 -4.00 -13.08 -1.15
CA LEU A 127 -3.31 -13.99 -2.08
C LEU A 127 -3.42 -15.48 -1.69
N GLU A 128 -3.43 -15.81 -0.40
CA GLU A 128 -3.36 -17.22 0.04
C GLU A 128 -4.72 -17.93 0.06
N ASN A 129 -5.85 -17.21 -0.13
CA ASN A 129 -7.21 -17.77 -0.20
C ASN A 129 -7.55 -18.78 0.93
N LEU A 130 -6.99 -18.59 2.13
CA LEU A 130 -7.20 -19.48 3.28
C LEU A 130 -8.51 -19.14 4.00
N GLY A 131 -9.18 -20.15 4.57
CA GLY A 131 -10.28 -19.94 5.52
C GLY A 131 -9.83 -19.28 6.83
N PHE A 132 -10.77 -18.70 7.60
CA PHE A 132 -10.47 -17.84 8.76
C PHE A 132 -9.49 -18.45 9.79
N ARG A 133 -9.74 -19.68 10.25
CA ARG A 133 -8.90 -20.36 11.26
C ARG A 133 -7.48 -20.65 10.73
N LEU A 134 -7.38 -21.15 9.50
CA LEU A 134 -6.09 -21.45 8.85
C LEU A 134 -5.30 -20.17 8.61
N ARG A 135 -5.98 -19.10 8.17
CA ARG A 135 -5.39 -17.77 7.95
C ARG A 135 -4.77 -17.21 9.22
N HIS A 136 -5.45 -17.29 10.36
CA HIS A 136 -4.89 -16.81 11.64
C HIS A 136 -3.66 -17.60 12.08
N LYS A 137 -3.68 -18.95 11.95
CA LYS A 137 -2.50 -19.78 12.23
C LYS A 137 -1.33 -19.40 11.33
N ARG A 138 -1.61 -19.23 10.04
CA ARG A 138 -0.62 -18.84 9.04
C ARG A 138 -0.02 -17.47 9.32
N GLN A 139 -0.84 -16.48 9.69
CA GLN A 139 -0.38 -15.15 10.09
C GLN A 139 0.57 -15.19 11.27
N ARG A 140 0.23 -15.95 12.32
CA ARG A 140 1.10 -16.09 13.50
C ARG A 140 2.44 -16.72 13.14
N LEU A 141 2.46 -17.71 12.23
CA LEU A 141 3.67 -18.35 11.76
C LEU A 141 4.56 -17.37 10.97
N LEU A 142 3.99 -16.67 9.99
CA LEU A 142 4.74 -15.75 9.14
C LEU A 142 5.23 -14.53 9.93
N LEU A 143 4.39 -13.94 10.80
CA LEU A 143 4.77 -12.78 11.60
C LEU A 143 5.76 -13.09 12.75
N LYS A 144 5.97 -14.36 13.09
CA LYS A 144 6.92 -14.74 14.14
C LYS A 144 8.30 -14.16 13.83
N ASN A 145 8.84 -13.38 14.77
CA ASN A 145 10.10 -12.64 14.67
C ASN A 145 10.17 -11.52 13.60
N GLN A 146 9.07 -11.21 12.91
CA GLN A 146 8.99 -10.11 11.93
C GLN A 146 8.06 -8.97 12.38
N MET A 147 7.33 -9.17 13.49
CA MET A 147 6.32 -8.22 13.94
C MET A 147 6.90 -6.87 14.35
N GLY A 148 8.09 -6.82 14.93
CA GLY A 148 8.76 -5.55 15.28
C GLY A 148 9.03 -4.68 14.04
N ILE A 149 9.51 -5.31 12.97
CA ILE A 149 9.91 -4.63 11.74
C ILE A 149 8.69 -4.21 10.90
N ALA A 150 7.65 -5.05 10.87
CA ALA A 150 6.37 -4.65 10.27
C ALA A 150 5.75 -3.44 11.01
N ARG A 151 5.87 -3.39 12.34
CA ARG A 151 5.41 -2.25 13.16
C ARG A 151 6.23 -1.00 12.93
N SER A 152 7.56 -1.11 12.89
CA SER A 152 8.41 0.05 12.61
C SER A 152 8.13 0.62 11.23
N LEU A 153 7.86 -0.22 10.22
CA LEU A 153 7.43 0.24 8.90
C LEU A 153 6.11 1.02 8.98
N SER A 154 5.08 0.49 9.66
CA SER A 154 3.80 1.21 9.84
C SER A 154 3.98 2.56 10.53
N ILE A 155 4.79 2.61 11.60
CA ILE A 155 5.04 3.84 12.36
C ILE A 155 5.81 4.84 11.49
N ALA A 156 6.87 4.40 10.82
CA ALA A 156 7.67 5.26 9.95
C ALA A 156 6.83 5.85 8.82
N CYS A 157 6.06 5.05 8.10
CA CYS A 157 5.17 5.54 7.04
C CYS A 157 4.12 6.52 7.58
N PHE A 158 3.52 6.22 8.74
CA PHE A 158 2.57 7.14 9.38
C PHE A 158 3.21 8.49 9.72
N LEU A 159 4.40 8.49 10.31
CA LEU A 159 5.14 9.73 10.62
C LEU A 159 5.52 10.49 9.34
N PHE A 160 6.03 9.80 8.33
CA PHE A 160 6.38 10.44 7.05
C PHE A 160 5.17 11.05 6.34
N GLU A 161 4.00 10.43 6.44
CA GLU A 161 2.77 11.02 5.89
C GLU A 161 2.44 12.35 6.57
N TRP A 162 2.52 12.42 7.90
CA TRP A 162 2.32 13.66 8.65
C TRP A 162 3.40 14.70 8.37
N VAL A 163 4.65 14.28 8.21
CA VAL A 163 5.75 15.17 7.81
C VAL A 163 5.49 15.76 6.44
N ILE A 164 5.10 14.96 5.44
CA ILE A 164 4.77 15.45 4.10
C ILE A 164 3.59 16.42 4.17
N TYR A 165 2.49 16.00 4.82
CA TYR A 165 1.30 16.83 4.95
C TYR A 165 1.60 18.18 5.61
N GLY A 166 2.26 18.18 6.77
CA GLY A 166 2.65 19.40 7.47
C GLY A 166 3.65 20.24 6.68
N SER A 167 4.59 19.61 5.97
CA SER A 167 5.57 20.33 5.13
C SER A 167 4.91 21.05 3.96
N LEU A 168 3.85 20.49 3.36
CA LEU A 168 3.10 21.14 2.28
C LEU A 168 2.33 22.37 2.79
N ILE A 169 1.75 22.28 3.99
CA ILE A 169 1.09 23.41 4.64
C ILE A 169 2.11 24.51 4.93
N LEU A 170 3.24 24.17 5.57
CA LEU A 170 4.29 25.13 5.90
C LEU A 170 4.90 25.76 4.64
N LEU A 171 5.13 24.96 3.59
CA LEU A 171 5.62 25.45 2.31
C LEU A 171 4.64 26.46 1.71
N PHE A 172 3.35 26.14 1.73
CA PHE A 172 2.32 27.06 1.23
C PHE A 172 2.30 28.37 2.02
N LEU A 173 2.29 28.30 3.35
CA LEU A 173 2.36 29.47 4.23
C LEU A 173 3.62 30.31 4.01
N PHE A 174 4.75 29.69 3.69
CA PHE A 174 6.00 30.41 3.39
C PHE A 174 5.93 31.21 2.08
N PHE A 175 5.08 30.80 1.13
CA PHE A 175 4.87 31.52 -0.13
C PHE A 175 3.79 32.61 -0.04
N LEU A 176 3.09 32.75 1.10
CA LEU A 176 2.09 33.79 1.25
C LEU A 176 2.77 35.18 1.35
N PRO A 177 2.29 36.18 0.60
CA PRO A 177 2.74 37.56 0.78
C PRO A 177 2.23 38.11 2.12
N GLU A 178 3.00 39.01 2.76
CA GLU A 178 2.61 39.66 4.03
C GLU A 178 1.26 40.40 3.94
N SER A 179 0.82 40.80 2.76
CA SER A 179 -0.49 41.43 2.55
C SER A 179 -1.67 40.45 2.67
N ALA A 180 -1.42 39.14 2.84
CA ALA A 180 -2.41 38.06 2.82
C ALA A 180 -2.58 37.38 4.19
N ASP A 181 -2.37 38.10 5.29
CA ASP A 181 -2.50 37.56 6.66
C ASP A 181 -3.83 36.83 6.90
N TYR A 182 -4.94 37.33 6.33
CA TYR A 182 -6.25 36.69 6.46
C TYR A 182 -6.31 35.28 5.85
N TRP A 183 -5.49 34.95 4.85
CA TRP A 183 -5.43 33.61 4.24
C TRP A 183 -4.76 32.62 5.18
N ALA A 184 -3.77 33.06 5.97
CA ALA A 184 -3.11 32.22 6.96
C ALA A 184 -4.08 31.87 8.10
N ASP A 185 -4.86 32.86 8.56
CA ASP A 185 -5.92 32.66 9.54
C ASP A 185 -7.01 31.73 9.01
N GLU A 186 -7.36 31.84 7.73
CA GLU A 186 -8.36 30.98 7.06
C GLU A 186 -7.89 29.52 6.93
N ILE A 187 -6.61 29.27 6.66
CA ILE A 187 -6.04 27.91 6.67
C ILE A 187 -6.05 27.32 8.08
N LEU A 188 -5.64 28.12 9.07
CA LEU A 188 -5.60 27.67 10.46
C LEU A 188 -7.01 27.41 10.99
N SER A 189 -7.97 28.27 10.68
CA SER A 189 -9.37 28.11 11.10
C SER A 189 -10.07 26.95 10.40
N ALA A 190 -9.82 26.73 9.10
CA ALA A 190 -10.33 25.58 8.35
C ALA A 190 -9.82 24.24 8.88
N SER A 191 -8.68 24.24 9.58
CA SER A 191 -8.15 23.06 10.27
C SER A 191 -8.73 22.81 11.66
N VAL A 192 -9.53 23.75 12.19
CA VAL A 192 -10.09 23.76 13.57
C VAL A 192 -11.64 23.77 13.61
N HIS A 193 -12.33 24.42 12.67
CA HIS A 193 -13.78 24.67 12.73
C HIS A 193 -14.55 24.08 11.54
N ASP A 194 -15.72 23.50 11.81
CA ASP A 194 -16.58 22.83 10.82
C ASP A 194 -17.33 23.81 9.88
N GLU A 195 -17.35 25.11 10.15
CA GLU A 195 -18.13 26.11 9.39
C GLU A 195 -17.54 26.51 8.02
N TYR A 196 -16.36 26.01 7.63
CA TYR A 196 -15.60 26.52 6.47
C TYR A 196 -15.59 25.60 5.23
N ALA A 197 -16.62 24.76 5.07
CA ALA A 197 -16.76 23.79 3.98
C ALA A 197 -16.61 24.34 2.54
N ASP A 198 -17.01 25.60 2.32
CA ASP A 198 -17.02 26.23 0.99
C ASP A 198 -15.75 27.03 0.68
N THR A 199 -14.74 26.91 1.54
CA THR A 199 -13.52 27.72 1.45
C THR A 199 -12.48 27.06 0.54
N TRP A 200 -11.72 27.87 -0.21
CA TRP A 200 -10.57 27.38 -1.00
C TRP A 200 -9.54 26.65 -0.13
N ALA A 201 -9.36 27.09 1.13
CA ALA A 201 -8.46 26.49 2.12
C ALA A 201 -8.83 25.04 2.44
N TYR A 202 -10.13 24.70 2.51
CA TYR A 202 -10.59 23.33 2.72
C TYR A 202 -10.10 22.41 1.60
N TRP A 203 -10.33 22.80 0.35
CA TRP A 203 -9.91 22.03 -0.83
C TRP A 203 -8.40 21.94 -0.96
N LEU A 204 -7.67 22.97 -0.55
CA LEU A 204 -6.21 22.96 -0.50
C LEU A 204 -5.70 21.93 0.53
N LEU A 205 -6.21 21.97 1.75
CA LEU A 205 -5.84 21.03 2.82
C LEU A 205 -6.22 19.59 2.46
N ALA A 206 -7.41 19.38 1.89
CA ALA A 206 -7.82 18.09 1.36
C ALA A 206 -6.85 17.58 0.27
N SER A 207 -6.43 18.47 -0.64
CA SER A 207 -5.46 18.13 -1.69
C SER A 207 -4.10 17.75 -1.12
N PHE A 208 -3.60 18.48 -0.11
CA PHE A 208 -2.35 18.14 0.57
C PHE A 208 -2.45 16.81 1.31
N ASN A 209 -3.58 16.53 1.96
CA ASN A 209 -3.81 15.25 2.62
C ASN A 209 -3.78 14.09 1.62
N LEU A 210 -4.53 14.20 0.53
CA LEU A 210 -4.55 13.20 -0.53
C LEU A 210 -3.15 13.02 -1.15
N LEU A 211 -2.40 14.10 -1.37
CA LEU A 211 -1.05 14.01 -1.93
C LEU A 211 -0.09 13.28 -0.99
N ALA A 212 -0.13 13.56 0.31
CA ALA A 212 0.67 12.86 1.30
C ALA A 212 0.38 11.34 1.30
N ILE A 213 -0.90 10.96 1.28
CA ILE A 213 -1.32 9.55 1.19
C ILE A 213 -0.86 8.95 -0.14
N ALA A 214 -1.02 9.68 -1.25
CA ALA A 214 -0.68 9.19 -2.58
C ALA A 214 0.80 8.83 -2.70
N VAL A 215 1.68 9.58 -2.04
CA VAL A 215 3.13 9.34 -2.02
C VAL A 215 3.49 8.17 -1.10
N ILE A 216 2.93 8.12 0.11
CA ILE A 216 3.35 7.18 1.16
C ILE A 216 2.73 5.79 1.03
N GLU A 217 1.46 5.68 0.65
CA GLU A 217 0.74 4.40 0.69
C GLU A 217 1.40 3.33 -0.22
N PRO A 218 1.88 3.64 -1.45
CA PRO A 218 2.61 2.65 -2.24
C PRO A 218 3.86 2.11 -1.54
N LEU A 219 4.63 2.97 -0.85
CA LEU A 219 5.83 2.58 -0.09
C LEU A 219 5.45 1.62 1.05
N TYR A 220 4.38 1.95 1.77
CA TYR A 220 3.88 1.15 2.88
C TYR A 220 3.47 -0.26 2.43
N ILE A 221 2.74 -0.36 1.31
CA ILE A 221 2.25 -1.65 0.79
C ILE A 221 3.37 -2.45 0.13
N ALA A 222 4.26 -1.82 -0.63
CA ALA A 222 5.40 -2.51 -1.22
C ALA A 222 6.36 -3.06 -0.16
N GLY A 223 6.63 -2.29 0.91
CA GLY A 223 7.43 -2.73 2.04
C GLY A 223 6.80 -3.91 2.80
N GLY A 224 5.49 -3.87 3.06
CA GLY A 224 4.79 -4.99 3.69
C GLY A 224 4.74 -6.25 2.81
N PHE A 225 4.52 -6.07 1.50
CA PHE A 225 4.49 -7.17 0.54
C PHE A 225 5.85 -7.84 0.38
N SER A 226 6.92 -7.06 0.31
CA SER A 226 8.29 -7.57 0.22
C SER A 226 8.73 -8.30 1.49
N LEU A 227 8.37 -7.81 2.68
CA LEU A 227 8.53 -8.55 3.94
C LEU A 227 7.80 -9.90 3.91
N TYR A 228 6.57 -9.93 3.38
CA TYR A 228 5.79 -11.16 3.21
C TYR A 228 6.50 -12.16 2.27
N LEU A 229 6.96 -11.71 1.10
CA LEU A 229 7.70 -12.55 0.15
C LEU A 229 8.99 -13.09 0.75
N ASN A 230 9.75 -12.23 1.45
CA ASN A 230 10.99 -12.62 2.11
C ASN A 230 10.70 -13.72 3.14
N ARG A 231 9.65 -13.57 3.95
CA ARG A 231 9.31 -14.57 4.96
C ARG A 231 8.90 -15.91 4.37
N ARG A 232 8.17 -15.91 3.25
CA ARG A 232 7.85 -17.15 2.52
C ARG A 232 9.10 -17.78 1.94
N THR A 233 10.02 -16.98 1.41
CA THR A 233 11.33 -17.47 0.94
C THR A 233 12.08 -18.23 2.04
N HIS A 234 12.13 -17.66 3.25
CA HIS A 234 12.75 -18.31 4.42
C HIS A 234 12.04 -19.59 4.90
N LEU A 235 10.70 -19.62 4.90
CA LEU A 235 9.94 -20.73 5.49
C LEU A 235 9.60 -21.86 4.51
N GLU A 236 9.48 -21.53 3.23
CA GLU A 236 9.13 -22.48 2.17
C GLU A 236 10.36 -22.85 1.32
N ALA A 237 11.54 -22.32 1.65
CA ALA A 237 12.78 -22.57 0.94
C ALA A 237 12.67 -22.35 -0.58
N TRP A 238 11.96 -21.28 -0.99
CA TRP A 238 11.73 -20.98 -2.40
C TRP A 238 13.04 -20.81 -3.19
N ASP A 239 14.10 -20.34 -2.54
CA ASP A 239 15.42 -20.22 -3.11
C ASP A 239 16.04 -21.60 -3.43
N ILE A 240 15.88 -22.56 -2.53
CA ILE A 240 16.34 -23.95 -2.71
C ILE A 240 15.52 -24.65 -3.79
N GLU A 241 14.19 -24.51 -3.75
CA GLU A 241 13.28 -25.12 -4.73
C GLU A 241 13.61 -24.68 -6.17
N LEU A 242 13.80 -23.37 -6.37
CA LEU A 242 14.15 -22.81 -7.69
C LEU A 242 15.49 -23.36 -8.21
N ARG A 243 16.50 -23.48 -7.33
CA ARG A 243 17.80 -24.06 -7.70
C ARG A 243 17.67 -25.53 -8.12
N PHE A 244 16.93 -26.34 -7.38
CA PHE A 244 16.69 -27.74 -7.75
C PHE A 244 15.94 -27.87 -9.08
N ARG A 245 14.93 -27.02 -9.34
CA ARG A 245 14.24 -27.01 -10.64
C ARG A 245 15.18 -26.65 -11.79
N HIS A 246 16.04 -25.65 -11.61
CA HIS A 246 17.03 -25.28 -12.63
C HIS A 246 18.04 -26.41 -12.89
N MET A 247 18.50 -27.10 -11.84
CA MET A 247 19.35 -28.29 -11.98
C MET A 247 18.64 -29.40 -12.74
N GLY A 248 17.37 -29.68 -12.42
CA GLY A 248 16.57 -30.69 -13.12
C GLY A 248 16.37 -30.37 -14.60
N LYS A 249 16.08 -29.11 -14.95
CA LYS A 249 15.97 -28.66 -16.36
C LYS A 249 17.28 -28.80 -17.12
N ARG A 250 18.41 -28.44 -16.49
CA ARG A 250 19.74 -28.62 -17.08
C ARG A 250 20.06 -30.09 -17.33
N LEU A 251 19.80 -30.96 -16.34
CA LEU A 251 20.01 -32.39 -16.48
C LEU A 251 19.15 -32.99 -17.61
N GLN A 252 17.89 -32.58 -17.72
CA GLN A 252 17.01 -33.01 -18.82
C GLN A 252 17.52 -32.52 -20.18
N ALA A 253 18.01 -31.29 -20.28
CA ALA A 253 18.61 -30.76 -21.49
C ALA A 253 19.89 -31.52 -21.87
N ASP A 254 20.75 -31.85 -20.89
CA ASP A 254 21.97 -32.63 -21.10
C ASP A 254 21.65 -34.08 -21.54
N ILE A 255 20.59 -34.71 -20.99
CA ILE A 255 20.13 -36.04 -21.42
C ILE A 255 19.55 -36.02 -22.84
N GLN A 256 18.97 -34.90 -23.26
CA GLN A 256 18.36 -34.73 -24.59
C GLN A 256 19.32 -34.16 -25.63
N ALA A 257 20.54 -33.79 -25.24
CA ALA A 257 21.59 -33.35 -26.16
C ALA A 257 22.19 -34.58 -26.86
N PRO A 258 22.27 -34.59 -28.21
CA PRO A 258 22.78 -35.71 -29.00
C PRO A 258 24.28 -35.96 -28.84
#